data_AF-A0A1R0FA88-F1
#
_entry.id   AF-A0A1R0FA88-F1
#
_cell.length_a   1.000
_cell.length_b   1.000
_cell.length_c   1.000
_cell.angle_alpha   90.00
_cell.angle_beta   90.00
_cell.angle_gamma   90.00
#
_symmetry.space_group_name_H-M   'P 1'
#
loop_
_entity.id
_entity.type
_entity.pdbx_description
1 polymer ?
#
loop_
_entity_poly.entity_id
_entity_poly.type
_entity_poly.pdbx_seq_one_letter_code
_entity_poly.pdbx_strand_id
1 'polypeptide(L)'
;MASLEDEFHKEMLAIYDKTRDELGIRLPRFKQMVERNGGVKAAKKLLHSNSVSTGFSKLFEKGRLDLTVESLVANNEKWHPLFTEEEIKKAKAIFRQ
;
A
#
# COMPACT_ATOMS: atom_id res chain seq x y z
N MET A 1 3.79 18.79 14.38
CA MET A 1 4.76 17.79 13.86
C MET A 1 3.94 16.67 13.27
N ALA A 2 3.99 16.46 11.95
CA ALA A 2 3.29 15.32 11.34
C ALA A 2 4.11 14.06 11.59
N SER A 3 3.51 13.03 12.18
CA SER A 3 4.16 11.74 12.37
C SER A 3 4.31 11.05 11.01
N LEU A 4 5.37 10.24 10.85
CA LEU A 4 5.58 9.41 9.66
C LEU A 4 4.34 8.56 9.33
N GLU A 5 3.61 8.11 10.35
CA GLU A 5 2.34 7.38 10.19
C GLU A 5 1.24 8.18 9.47
N ASP A 6 1.17 9.49 9.72
CA ASP A 6 0.19 10.40 9.14
C ASP A 6 0.54 10.73 7.69
N GLU A 7 1.83 10.95 7.41
CA GLU A 7 2.31 11.11 6.04
C GLU A 7 2.08 9.82 5.23
N PHE A 8 2.37 8.65 5.82
CA PHE A 8 2.12 7.36 5.17
C PHE A 8 0.63 7.14 4.91
N HIS A 9 -0.25 7.55 5.83
CA HIS A 9 -1.69 7.50 5.64
C HIS A 9 -2.12 8.36 4.44
N LYS A 10 -1.58 9.57 4.31
CA LYS A 10 -1.86 10.45 3.15
C LYS A 10 -1.37 9.86 1.84
N GLU A 11 -0.17 9.29 1.82
CA GLU A 11 0.36 8.62 0.62
C GLU A 11 -0.49 7.42 0.19
N MET A 12 -0.99 6.62 1.15
CA MET A 12 -1.92 5.52 0.85
C MET A 12 -3.22 6.02 0.21
N LEU A 13 -3.77 7.15 0.68
CA LEU A 13 -4.95 7.77 0.07
C LEU A 13 -4.62 8.38 -1.31
N ALA A 14 -3.44 8.96 -1.48
CA ALA A 14 -2.98 9.51 -2.75
C ALA A 14 -2.85 8.42 -3.82
N ILE A 15 -2.35 7.23 -3.45
CA ILE A 15 -2.30 6.06 -4.34
C ILE A 15 -3.70 5.64 -4.77
N TYR A 16 -4.66 5.62 -3.84
CA TYR A 16 -6.05 5.32 -4.17
C TYR A 16 -6.60 6.30 -5.19
N ASP A 17 -6.35 7.60 -5.00
CA ASP A 17 -6.81 8.64 -5.90
C ASP A 17 -6.17 8.51 -7.29
N LYS A 18 -4.84 8.32 -7.36
CA LYS A 18 -4.11 8.04 -8.61
C LYS A 18 -4.64 6.79 -9.31
N THR A 19 -4.88 5.71 -8.57
CA THR A 19 -5.45 4.48 -9.12
C THR A 19 -6.84 4.72 -9.71
N ARG A 20 -7.66 5.53 -9.03
CA ARG A 20 -8.99 5.88 -9.52
C ARG A 20 -8.90 6.74 -10.78
N ASP A 21 -8.04 7.76 -10.79
CA ASP A 21 -7.93 8.71 -11.90
C ASP A 21 -7.20 8.12 -13.12
N GLU A 22 -6.10 7.41 -12.92
CA GLU A 22 -5.31 6.83 -14.01
C GLU A 22 -5.88 5.51 -14.55
N LEU A 23 -6.42 4.66 -13.67
CA LEU A 23 -6.89 3.31 -14.04
C LEU A 23 -8.41 3.18 -14.07
N GLY A 24 -9.15 4.17 -13.54
CA GLY A 24 -10.60 4.06 -13.38
C GLY A 24 -11.02 3.04 -12.31
N ILE A 25 -10.09 2.48 -11.55
CA ILE A 25 -10.36 1.39 -10.60
C ILE A 25 -10.73 1.99 -9.26
N ARG A 26 -11.96 1.73 -8.81
CA ARG A 26 -12.43 2.14 -7.48
C ARG A 26 -12.19 0.99 -6.48
N LEU A 27 -11.37 1.26 -5.47
CA LEU A 27 -11.09 0.36 -4.34
C LEU A 27 -11.74 0.85 -3.03
N PRO A 28 -13.07 0.96 -2.92
CA PRO A 28 -13.72 1.56 -1.75
C PRO A 28 -13.41 0.81 -0.44
N ARG A 29 -13.18 -0.52 -0.52
CA ARG A 29 -12.76 -1.32 0.63
C ARG A 29 -11.36 -0.93 1.13
N PHE A 30 -10.44 -0.62 0.22
CA PHE A 30 -9.10 -0.17 0.58
C PHE A 30 -9.15 1.19 1.27
N LYS A 31 -9.83 2.17 0.65
CA LYS A 31 -10.00 3.50 1.24
C LYS A 31 -10.60 3.41 2.64
N GLN A 32 -11.70 2.68 2.79
CA GLN A 32 -12.34 2.47 4.09
C GLN A 32 -11.42 1.78 5.11
N MET A 33 -10.62 0.79 4.67
CA MET A 33 -9.67 0.11 5.54
C MET A 33 -8.56 1.06 6.02
N VAL A 34 -8.07 1.94 5.15
CA VAL A 34 -7.05 2.95 5.46
C VAL A 34 -7.62 4.01 6.40
N GLU A 35 -8.86 4.47 6.17
CA GLU A 35 -9.57 5.42 7.06
C GLU A 35 -9.87 4.82 8.43
N ARG A 36 -10.29 3.55 8.50
CA ARG A 36 -10.64 2.89 9.78
C ARG A 36 -9.44 2.44 10.60
N ASN A 37 -8.44 1.83 9.96
CA ASN A 37 -7.32 1.21 10.67
C ASN A 37 -6.06 2.08 10.67
N GLY A 38 -5.99 3.10 9.82
CA GLY A 38 -4.77 3.86 9.55
C GLY A 38 -3.93 3.22 8.44
N GLY A 39 -3.11 4.04 7.77
CA GLY A 39 -2.30 3.60 6.62
C GLY A 39 -1.34 2.48 6.99
N VAL A 40 -0.61 2.62 8.10
CA VAL A 40 0.38 1.63 8.55
C VAL A 40 -0.27 0.29 8.88
N LYS A 41 -1.34 0.27 9.69
CA LYS A 41 -2.01 -1.01 10.02
C LYS A 41 -2.63 -1.68 8.79
N ALA A 42 -3.19 -0.89 7.88
CA ALA A 42 -3.71 -1.39 6.61
C ALA A 42 -2.59 -2.04 5.77
N ALA A 43 -1.43 -1.39 5.67
CA ALA A 43 -0.24 -1.90 5.00
C ALA A 43 0.25 -3.22 5.60
N LYS A 44 0.43 -3.27 6.93
CA LYS A 44 0.83 -4.48 7.64
C LYS A 44 -0.13 -5.64 7.37
N LYS A 45 -1.44 -5.36 7.41
CA LYS A 45 -2.45 -6.36 7.11
C LYS A 45 -2.36 -6.89 5.67
N LEU A 46 -2.06 -6.03 4.70
CA LEU A 46 -1.86 -6.44 3.30
C LEU A 46 -0.62 -7.33 3.15
N LEU A 47 0.52 -6.91 3.72
CA LEU A 47 1.78 -7.68 3.71
C LEU A 47 1.65 -9.05 4.39
N HIS A 48 0.87 -9.13 5.45
CA HIS A 48 0.60 -10.39 6.15
C HIS A 48 -0.42 -11.27 5.43
N SER A 49 -1.37 -10.68 4.71
CA SER A 49 -2.47 -11.44 4.11
C SER A 49 -2.06 -12.25 2.88
N ASN A 50 -0.89 -11.99 2.27
CA ASN A 50 -0.33 -12.61 1.05
C ASN A 50 -1.25 -12.63 -0.20
N SER A 51 -2.52 -12.29 -0.02
CA SER A 51 -3.56 -12.12 -1.00
C SER A 51 -3.74 -10.63 -1.11
N VAL A 52 -3.08 -10.07 -2.12
CA VAL A 52 -3.46 -8.83 -2.80
C VAL A 52 -4.98 -8.75 -2.72
N SER A 53 -5.48 -7.92 -1.79
CA SER A 53 -6.90 -7.84 -1.49
C SER A 53 -7.61 -7.69 -2.82
N THR A 54 -8.62 -8.49 -3.15
CA THR A 54 -9.14 -8.76 -4.51
C THR A 54 -9.34 -7.52 -5.41
N GLY A 55 -9.44 -6.32 -4.82
CA GLY A 55 -9.37 -5.04 -5.54
C GLY A 55 -8.01 -4.72 -6.18
N PHE A 56 -6.88 -5.01 -5.54
CA PHE A 56 -5.53 -4.83 -6.10
C PHE A 56 -5.13 -5.89 -7.11
N SER A 57 -5.84 -7.03 -7.21
CA SER A 57 -5.58 -8.04 -8.24
C SER A 57 -5.67 -7.43 -9.64
N LYS A 58 -6.62 -6.50 -9.84
CA LYS A 58 -6.73 -5.74 -11.10
C LYS A 58 -5.55 -4.81 -11.36
N LEU A 59 -4.89 -4.29 -10.33
CA LEU A 59 -3.68 -3.48 -10.49
C LEU A 59 -2.48 -4.37 -10.84
N PHE A 60 -2.40 -5.54 -10.21
CA PHE A 60 -1.40 -6.56 -10.53
C PHE A 60 -1.51 -7.00 -12.00
N GLU A 61 -2.73 -7.30 -12.47
CA GLU A 61 -2.98 -7.63 -13.88
C GLU A 61 -2.67 -6.48 -14.85
N LYS A 62 -2.81 -5.24 -14.39
CA LYS A 62 -2.47 -4.02 -15.17
C LYS A 62 -0.97 -3.68 -15.11
N GLY A 63 -0.16 -4.42 -14.36
CA GLY A 63 1.26 -4.12 -14.16
C GLY A 63 1.52 -2.83 -13.38
N ARG A 64 0.53 -2.30 -12.66
CA ARG A 64 0.63 -1.04 -11.91
C ARG A 64 0.90 -1.31 -10.43
N LEU A 65 1.87 -2.18 -10.17
CA LEU A 65 2.36 -2.46 -8.82
C LEU A 65 3.03 -1.24 -8.19
N ASP A 66 3.43 -0.26 -9.00
CA ASP A 66 3.90 1.05 -8.53
C ASP A 66 2.86 1.81 -7.70
N LEU A 67 1.57 1.51 -7.89
CA LEU A 67 0.45 2.09 -7.13
C LEU A 67 -0.02 1.14 -6.01
N THR A 68 0.90 0.44 -5.37
CA THR A 68 0.59 -0.40 -4.20
C THR A 68 1.48 -0.07 -3.02
N VAL A 69 1.07 -0.60 -1.86
CA VAL A 69 1.77 -0.39 -0.60
C VAL A 69 3.14 -1.05 -0.58
N GLU A 70 3.29 -2.18 -1.28
CA GLU A 70 4.55 -2.89 -1.44
C GLU A 70 5.57 -2.03 -2.17
N SER A 71 5.17 -1.32 -3.23
CA SER A 71 6.05 -0.37 -3.92
C SER A 71 6.42 0.80 -3.03
N LEU A 72 5.48 1.40 -2.28
CA LEU A 72 5.81 2.47 -1.33
C LEU A 72 6.85 2.01 -0.31
N VAL A 73 6.68 0.85 0.31
CA VAL A 73 7.60 0.36 1.33
C VAL A 73 8.92 -0.11 0.70
N ALA A 74 8.89 -0.74 -0.47
CA ALA A 74 10.09 -1.23 -1.15
C ALA A 74 10.95 -0.09 -1.72
N ASN A 75 10.34 0.91 -2.37
CA ASN A 75 11.02 2.03 -3.02
C ASN A 75 11.30 3.21 -2.07
N ASN A 76 10.54 3.41 -0.99
CA ASN A 76 10.80 4.48 -0.03
C ASN A 76 11.24 3.95 1.33
N GLU A 77 12.55 4.03 1.56
CA GLU A 77 13.18 3.74 2.85
C GLU A 77 12.71 4.65 4.00
N LYS A 78 12.16 5.83 3.69
CA LYS A 78 11.54 6.73 4.67
C LYS A 78 10.47 6.03 5.53
N TRP A 79 9.78 5.04 4.98
CA TRP A 79 8.73 4.30 5.67
C TRP A 79 9.23 3.07 6.42
N HIS A 80 10.45 2.59 6.14
CA HIS A 80 11.04 1.43 6.83
C HIS A 80 10.96 1.50 8.36
N PRO A 81 11.19 2.64 9.05
CA PRO A 81 11.02 2.70 10.51
C PRO A 81 9.59 2.41 11.03
N LEU A 82 8.57 2.45 10.17
CA LEU A 82 7.18 2.11 10.53
C LEU A 82 6.91 0.60 10.47
N PHE A 83 7.78 -0.16 9.79
CA PHE A 83 7.65 -1.57 9.49
C PHE A 83 8.80 -2.37 10.09
N THR A 84 8.60 -3.66 10.29
CA THR A 84 9.69 -4.56 10.68
C THR A 84 10.51 -4.97 9.45
N GLU A 85 11.75 -5.40 9.67
CA GLU A 85 12.60 -5.92 8.60
C GLU A 85 11.94 -7.07 7.82
N GLU A 86 11.16 -7.92 8.51
CA GLU A 86 10.41 -9.00 7.86
C GLU A 86 9.30 -8.47 6.94
N GLU A 87 8.57 -7.45 7.37
CA GLU A 87 7.54 -6.79 6.56
C GLU A 87 8.15 -6.12 5.32
N ILE A 88 9.29 -5.45 5.48
CA ILE A 88 10.01 -4.81 4.36
C ILE A 88 10.56 -5.87 3.40
N LYS A 89 11.13 -6.97 3.91
CA LYS A 89 11.60 -8.08 3.08
C LYS A 89 10.45 -8.70 2.28
N LYS A 90 9.29 -8.91 2.90
CA LYS A 90 8.08 -9.38 2.20
C LYS A 90 7.62 -8.40 1.14
N ALA A 91 7.52 -7.11 1.45
CA ALA A 91 7.15 -6.08 0.49
C ALA A 91 8.08 -6.09 -0.74
N LYS A 92 9.40 -6.15 -0.51
CA LYS A 92 10.41 -6.24 -1.57
C LYS A 92 10.31 -7.55 -2.37
N ALA A 93 9.99 -8.66 -1.73
CA ALA A 93 9.82 -9.95 -2.40
C ALA A 93 8.58 -9.97 -3.30
N ILE A 94 7.46 -9.38 -2.85
CA ILE A 94 6.22 -9.26 -3.62
C ILE A 94 6.41 -8.29 -4.79
N PHE A 95 7.09 -7.16 -4.58
CA PHE A 95 7.33 -6.17 -5.62
C PHE A 95 8.27 -6.66 -6.74
N ARG A 96 9.19 -7.57 -6.44
CA ARG A 96 10.19 -8.08 -7.39
C ARG A 96 9.70 -9.31 -8.20
N GLN A 97 8.43 -9.69 -8.07
CA GLN A 97 7.86 -10.90 -8.69
C GLN A 97 6.87 -10.53 -9.80
#